data_AF-A0A517NL94-F1
#
_entry.id   AF-A0A517NL94-F1
#
_cell.length_a   1.000
_cell.length_b   1.000
_cell.length_c   1.000
_cell.angle_alpha   90.00
_cell.angle_beta   90.00
_cell.angle_gamma   90.00
#
_symmetry.space_group_name_H-M   'P 1'
#
loop_
_entity.id
_entity.type
_entity.pdbx_description
1 polymer ?
#
loop_
_entity_poly.entity_id
_entity_poly.type
_entity_poly.pdbx_seq_one_letter_code
_entity_poly.pdbx_strand_id
1 'polypeptide(L)'
;MTATPANQPARIRLDVPGGRIRVEFRWEGDRFVHRIWVDDIESCHSIDGDADTDWPPSPPIQQLSLEDINGAPVILGVGAAGRGHWSISVESEADGNALKFDLACRYRDEANSLGSAYQTDDRAQVTALTGSLNTMGPDEGTTDNGADDKKRPTVRVVPEDTVANGSGAGTQRWVYRIEAN
;
A
#
# COMPACT_ATOMS: atom_id res chain seq x y z
N MET A 1 13.55 27.27 -1.53
CA MET A 1 12.40 27.11 -0.64
C MET A 1 11.17 26.99 -1.54
N THR A 2 10.79 25.77 -1.92
CA THR A 2 9.59 25.52 -2.71
C THR A 2 8.38 25.63 -1.77
N ALA A 3 7.45 26.52 -2.12
CA ALA A 3 6.21 26.70 -1.40
C ALA A 3 5.39 25.40 -1.44
N THR A 4 4.89 24.96 -0.28
CA THR A 4 3.87 23.92 -0.20
C THR A 4 2.66 24.38 -1.01
N PRO A 5 2.19 23.64 -2.04
CA PRO A 5 0.99 24.03 -2.76
C PRO A 5 -0.19 24.01 -1.79
N ALA A 6 -0.91 25.12 -1.71
CA ALA A 6 -1.84 25.45 -0.63
C ALA A 6 -3.18 24.67 -0.62
N ASN A 7 -3.23 23.44 -1.15
CA ASN A 7 -4.49 22.68 -1.21
C ASN A 7 -4.30 21.15 -1.27
N GLN A 8 -3.26 20.60 -0.64
CA GLN A 8 -3.09 19.15 -0.56
C GLN A 8 -3.81 18.59 0.67
N PRO A 9 -4.40 17.38 0.58
CA PRO A 9 -4.92 16.66 1.73
C PRO A 9 -3.90 16.53 2.86
N ALA A 10 -4.40 16.58 4.10
CA ALA A 10 -3.56 16.40 5.27
C ALA A 10 -2.97 14.98 5.30
N ARG A 11 -1.76 14.87 5.85
CA ARG A 11 -1.16 13.59 6.21
C ARG A 11 -2.06 12.86 7.21
N ILE A 12 -2.23 11.55 7.00
CA ILE A 12 -2.96 10.67 7.93
C ILE A 12 -1.98 9.63 8.48
N ARG A 13 -2.08 9.35 9.77
CA ARG A 13 -1.20 8.42 10.49
C ARG A 13 -2.03 7.52 11.38
N LEU A 14 -1.66 6.24 11.42
CA LEU A 14 -2.17 5.25 12.35
C LEU A 14 -0.99 4.61 13.08
N ASP A 15 -0.95 4.81 14.40
CA ASP A 15 -0.02 4.16 15.31
C ASP A 15 -0.66 2.92 15.91
N VAL A 16 0.09 1.82 15.98
CA VAL A 16 -0.37 0.65 16.74
C VAL A 16 -0.20 0.93 18.24
N PRO A 17 -1.28 0.88 19.06
CA PRO A 17 -1.19 1.22 20.48
C PRO A 17 -0.16 0.36 21.23
N GLY A 18 0.82 1.00 21.85
CA GLY A 18 1.92 0.31 22.57
C GLY A 18 2.89 -0.45 21.66
N GLY A 19 2.71 -0.35 20.34
CA GLY A 19 3.50 -1.04 19.33
C GLY A 19 4.69 -0.25 18.82
N ARG A 20 5.57 -0.94 18.09
CA ARG A 20 6.75 -0.38 17.42
C ARG A 20 6.44 0.09 15.99
N ILE A 21 5.27 -0.27 15.46
CA ILE A 21 4.89 -0.10 14.07
C ILE A 21 3.82 0.99 13.88
N ARG A 22 3.94 1.75 12.79
CA ARG A 22 2.93 2.71 12.33
C ARG A 22 2.90 2.80 10.81
N VAL A 23 1.77 3.24 10.28
CA VAL A 23 1.63 3.66 8.88
C VAL A 23 1.38 5.16 8.80
N GLU A 24 1.98 5.78 7.80
CA GLU A 24 1.76 7.18 7.48
C GLU A 24 1.45 7.33 5.98
N PHE A 25 0.29 7.92 5.68
CA PHE A 25 -0.15 8.29 4.34
C PHE A 25 0.16 9.76 4.08
N ARG A 26 0.79 10.04 2.93
CA ARG A 26 1.12 11.39 2.47
C ARG A 26 0.59 11.60 1.07
N TRP A 27 0.04 12.78 0.81
CA TRP A 27 -0.36 13.16 -0.53
C TRP A 27 0.87 13.41 -1.40
N GLU A 28 1.01 12.66 -2.49
CA GLU A 28 2.05 12.86 -3.50
C GLU A 28 1.43 12.79 -4.89
N GLY A 29 1.55 13.87 -5.66
CA GLY A 29 0.92 13.99 -6.98
C GLY A 29 -0.61 14.01 -6.89
N ASP A 30 -1.23 12.89 -7.24
CA ASP A 30 -2.68 12.69 -7.37
C ASP A 30 -3.25 11.63 -6.41
N ARG A 31 -2.43 11.08 -5.51
CA ARG A 31 -2.83 10.01 -4.58
C ARG A 31 -2.09 10.11 -3.25
N PHE A 32 -2.57 9.34 -2.29
CA PHE A 32 -1.83 9.03 -1.08
C PHE A 32 -0.87 7.88 -1.35
N VAL A 33 0.40 8.10 -1.03
CA VAL A 33 1.41 7.05 -0.88
C VAL A 33 1.59 6.76 0.61
N HIS A 34 2.02 5.57 0.99
CA HIS A 34 2.22 5.25 2.40
C HIS A 34 3.54 4.59 2.73
N ARG A 35 3.97 4.87 3.95
CA ARG A 35 5.23 4.41 4.53
C ARG A 35 4.95 3.74 5.86
N ILE A 36 5.62 2.64 6.10
CA ILE A 36 5.60 1.89 7.36
C ILE A 36 6.89 2.17 8.10
N TRP A 37 6.75 2.53 9.37
CA TRP A 37 7.86 2.80 10.26
C TRP A 37 7.87 1.76 11.36
N VAL A 38 9.05 1.24 11.68
CA VAL A 38 9.33 0.37 12.83
C VAL A 38 10.39 1.07 13.67
N ASP A 39 10.11 1.35 14.95
CA ASP A 39 10.98 2.13 15.85
C ASP A 39 11.49 3.44 15.24
N ASP A 40 10.59 4.21 14.62
CA ASP A 40 10.93 5.47 13.94
C ASP A 40 11.91 5.33 12.76
N ILE A 41 12.15 4.11 12.26
CA ILE A 41 12.92 3.83 11.04
C ILE A 41 11.96 3.42 9.91
N GLU A 42 12.03 4.11 8.78
CA GLU A 42 11.26 3.75 7.58
C GLU A 42 11.71 2.37 7.06
N SER A 43 10.84 1.39 7.23
CA SER A 43 11.14 -0.02 6.95
C SER A 43 10.47 -0.49 5.66
N CYS A 44 9.35 0.13 5.28
CA CYS A 44 8.61 -0.23 4.08
C CYS A 44 7.95 1.00 3.46
N HIS A 45 7.89 1.10 2.13
CA HIS A 45 7.11 2.14 1.43
C HIS A 45 6.43 1.56 0.19
N SER A 46 5.25 2.09 -0.12
CA SER A 46 4.46 1.68 -1.28
C SER A 46 5.11 2.11 -2.60
N ILE A 47 4.86 1.33 -3.65
CA ILE A 47 5.18 1.68 -5.04
C ILE A 47 3.85 1.98 -5.73
N ASP A 48 3.60 3.23 -6.11
CA ASP A 48 2.23 3.70 -6.41
C ASP A 48 1.98 4.10 -7.88
N GLY A 49 3.02 4.14 -8.72
CA GLY A 49 2.92 4.63 -10.10
C GLY A 49 2.63 6.13 -10.17
N ASP A 50 2.07 6.58 -11.30
CA ASP A 50 1.72 7.98 -11.55
C ASP A 50 0.28 8.15 -12.04
N ALA A 51 -0.12 9.39 -12.30
CA ALA A 51 -1.46 9.77 -12.75
C ALA A 51 -1.86 9.18 -14.12
N ASP A 52 -0.88 8.76 -14.92
CA ASP A 52 -1.10 8.19 -16.25
C ASP A 52 -1.14 6.65 -16.23
N THR A 53 -0.90 6.04 -15.06
CA THR A 53 -0.89 4.59 -14.89
C THR A 53 -2.28 4.05 -14.55
N ASP A 54 -2.97 3.43 -15.53
CA ASP A 54 -4.33 2.87 -15.36
C ASP A 54 -4.43 1.76 -14.30
N TRP A 55 -3.40 0.92 -14.19
CA TRP A 55 -3.31 -0.22 -13.28
C TRP A 55 -2.02 -0.14 -12.46
N PRO A 56 -1.95 0.77 -11.48
CA PRO A 56 -0.72 1.06 -10.76
C PRO A 56 -0.26 -0.12 -9.90
N PRO A 57 1.02 -0.16 -9.48
CA PRO A 57 1.55 -1.25 -8.67
C PRO A 57 0.92 -1.36 -7.26
N SER A 58 0.42 -0.23 -6.73
CA SER A 58 -0.39 -0.14 -5.52
C SER A 58 -1.63 0.73 -5.74
N PRO A 59 -2.67 0.60 -4.91
CA PRO A 59 -3.95 1.26 -5.19
C PRO A 59 -3.86 2.79 -5.12
N PRO A 60 -4.43 3.52 -6.10
CA PRO A 60 -4.33 4.96 -6.22
C PRO A 60 -5.32 5.67 -5.29
N ILE A 61 -5.12 5.55 -3.98
CA ILE A 61 -6.06 6.08 -2.99
C ILE A 61 -6.06 7.61 -3.02
N GLN A 62 -7.21 8.23 -3.24
CA GLN A 62 -7.37 9.68 -3.44
C GLN A 62 -8.11 10.36 -2.28
N GLN A 63 -8.86 9.57 -1.51
CA GLN A 63 -9.58 10.03 -0.33
C GLN A 63 -9.28 9.07 0.81
N LEU A 64 -8.96 9.63 1.97
CA LEU A 64 -8.70 8.89 3.19
C LEU A 64 -9.38 9.60 4.36
N SER A 65 -9.84 8.81 5.32
CA SER A 65 -10.23 9.28 6.65
C SER A 65 -9.71 8.34 7.72
N LEU A 66 -9.48 8.88 8.91
CA LEU A 66 -9.18 8.12 10.12
C LEU A 66 -10.44 8.14 10.99
N GLU A 67 -11.07 6.99 11.16
CA GLU A 67 -12.34 6.84 11.86
C GLU A 67 -12.15 6.04 13.15
N ASP A 68 -13.03 6.24 14.13
CA ASP A 68 -13.18 5.33 15.27
C ASP A 68 -14.27 4.31 14.95
N ILE A 69 -13.89 3.03 14.86
CA ILE A 69 -14.80 1.92 14.62
C ILE A 69 -14.72 0.96 15.80
N ASN A 70 -15.79 0.88 16.58
CA ASN A 70 -15.88 0.05 17.78
C ASN A 70 -14.77 0.32 18.82
N GLY A 71 -14.35 1.58 18.97
CA GLY A 71 -13.30 1.98 19.92
C GLY A 71 -11.87 1.74 19.41
N ALA A 72 -11.70 1.45 18.13
CA ALA A 72 -10.40 1.27 17.49
C ALA A 72 -10.23 2.23 16.31
N PRO A 73 -9.05 2.86 16.16
CA PRO A 73 -8.76 3.72 15.01
C PRO A 73 -8.59 2.88 13.73
N VAL A 74 -9.33 3.21 12.69
CA VAL A 74 -9.30 2.54 11.38
C VAL A 74 -9.17 3.59 10.30
N ILE A 75 -8.19 3.41 9.40
CA ILE A 75 -8.11 4.22 8.19
C ILE A 75 -9.05 3.61 7.15
N LEU A 76 -9.88 4.44 6.53
CA LEU A 76 -10.71 4.08 5.38
C LEU A 76 -10.32 4.93 4.18
N GLY A 77 -10.31 4.34 2.98
CA GLY A 77 -9.97 5.07 1.78
C GLY A 77 -10.61 4.56 0.51
N VAL A 78 -10.70 5.46 -0.46
CA VAL A 78 -11.15 5.16 -1.82
C VAL A 78 -10.30 5.90 -2.85
N GLY A 79 -10.24 5.34 -4.06
CA GLY A 79 -9.52 5.94 -5.17
C GLY A 79 -9.90 5.32 -6.52
N ALA A 80 -9.39 5.90 -7.60
CA ALA A 80 -9.62 5.39 -8.94
C ALA A 80 -8.41 5.63 -9.85
N ALA A 81 -8.14 4.66 -10.73
CA ALA A 81 -7.29 4.81 -11.91
C ALA A 81 -7.85 3.93 -13.03
N GLY A 82 -7.72 4.40 -14.27
CA GLY A 82 -8.30 3.76 -15.45
C GLY A 82 -9.77 3.41 -15.24
N ARG A 83 -10.07 2.11 -15.19
CA ARG A 83 -11.42 1.55 -15.02
C ARG A 83 -11.63 0.86 -13.67
N GLY A 84 -10.69 1.00 -12.74
CA GLY A 84 -10.72 0.42 -11.41
C GLY A 84 -11.16 1.43 -10.35
N HIS A 85 -12.10 1.03 -9.49
CA HIS A 85 -12.44 1.72 -8.25
C HIS A 85 -11.89 0.92 -7.09
N TRP A 86 -11.07 1.57 -6.27
CA TRP A 86 -10.32 0.96 -5.20
C TRP A 86 -10.87 1.40 -3.86
N SER A 87 -10.86 0.47 -2.90
CA SER A 87 -11.11 0.77 -1.49
C SER A 87 -10.04 0.11 -0.64
N ILE A 88 -9.70 0.77 0.46
CA ILE A 88 -8.76 0.28 1.47
C ILE A 88 -9.38 0.45 2.86
N SER A 89 -9.14 -0.51 3.74
CA SER A 89 -9.12 -0.26 5.18
C SER A 89 -7.77 -0.69 5.78
N VAL A 90 -7.33 0.06 6.79
CA VAL A 90 -6.13 -0.26 7.57
C VAL A 90 -6.44 -0.19 9.05
N GLU A 91 -6.12 -1.26 9.77
CA GLU A 91 -6.37 -1.40 11.20
C GLU A 91 -5.16 -1.99 11.91
N SER A 92 -4.97 -1.65 13.19
CA SER A 92 -3.99 -2.31 14.05
C SER A 92 -4.49 -3.70 14.46
N GLU A 93 -3.63 -4.71 14.40
CA GLU A 93 -3.93 -6.05 14.90
C GLU A 93 -3.83 -6.12 16.44
N ALA A 94 -4.56 -7.07 17.03
CA ALA A 94 -4.64 -7.23 18.49
C ALA A 94 -3.29 -7.63 19.14
N ASP A 95 -2.35 -8.17 18.36
CA ASP A 95 -1.01 -8.52 18.82
C ASP A 95 -0.12 -7.30 19.09
N GLY A 96 -0.56 -6.09 18.71
CA GLY A 96 0.16 -4.84 18.95
C GLY A 96 1.42 -4.67 18.10
N ASN A 97 1.65 -5.54 17.11
CA ASN A 97 2.87 -5.55 16.33
C ASN A 97 2.64 -5.59 14.81
N ALA A 98 1.38 -5.57 14.38
CA ALA A 98 1.03 -5.60 12.97
C ALA A 98 -0.07 -4.59 12.59
N LEU A 99 -0.03 -4.19 11.33
CA LEU A 99 -1.08 -3.47 10.65
C LEU A 99 -1.69 -4.41 9.61
N LYS A 100 -3.01 -4.54 9.62
CA LYS A 100 -3.76 -5.28 8.61
C LYS A 100 -4.30 -4.32 7.57
N PHE A 101 -4.11 -4.70 6.32
CA PHE A 101 -4.56 -4.01 5.14
C PHE A 101 -5.58 -4.88 4.42
N ASP A 102 -6.76 -4.33 4.16
CA ASP A 102 -7.82 -4.98 3.39
C ASP A 102 -8.16 -4.11 2.19
N LEU A 103 -7.92 -4.62 0.99
CA LEU A 103 -8.10 -3.87 -0.24
C LEU A 103 -9.02 -4.62 -1.18
N ALA A 104 -9.83 -3.83 -1.88
CA ALA A 104 -10.64 -4.32 -2.98
C ALA A 104 -10.55 -3.39 -4.17
N CYS A 105 -10.60 -3.98 -5.36
CA CYS A 105 -10.73 -3.25 -6.62
C CYS A 105 -11.95 -3.77 -7.37
N ARG A 106 -12.88 -2.88 -7.67
CA ARG A 106 -13.99 -3.13 -8.60
C ARG A 106 -13.63 -2.58 -9.98
N TYR A 107 -13.68 -3.43 -10.99
CA TYR A 107 -13.37 -3.08 -12.37
C TYR A 107 -14.49 -3.46 -13.32
N ARG A 108 -14.54 -2.82 -14.49
CA ARG A 108 -15.57 -3.06 -15.52
C ARG A 108 -15.08 -3.92 -16.69
N ASP A 109 -13.78 -3.92 -16.95
CA ASP A 109 -13.10 -4.65 -18.04
C ASP A 109 -11.86 -5.34 -17.47
N GLU A 110 -11.15 -6.12 -18.30
CA GLU A 110 -9.93 -6.85 -17.92
C GLU A 110 -8.93 -5.94 -17.18
N ALA A 111 -8.59 -6.33 -15.96
CA ALA A 111 -7.58 -5.68 -15.15
C ALA A 111 -6.22 -6.30 -15.47
N ASN A 112 -5.29 -5.50 -15.99
CA ASN A 112 -3.97 -5.99 -16.40
C ASN A 112 -3.10 -6.41 -15.21
N SER A 113 -3.19 -5.67 -14.10
CA SER A 113 -2.41 -5.93 -12.89
C SER A 113 -3.09 -5.32 -11.67
N LEU A 114 -3.33 -6.12 -10.64
CA LEU A 114 -3.84 -5.67 -9.34
C LEU A 114 -2.84 -6.02 -8.24
N GLY A 115 -2.95 -5.35 -7.09
CA GLY A 115 -2.16 -5.67 -5.91
C GLY A 115 -1.67 -4.44 -5.16
N SER A 116 -0.81 -4.70 -4.18
CA SER A 116 -0.08 -3.72 -3.39
C SER A 116 1.40 -4.07 -3.43
N ALA A 117 2.23 -3.15 -3.94
CA ALA A 117 3.67 -3.35 -4.11
C ALA A 117 4.46 -2.47 -3.14
N TYR A 118 5.56 -3.01 -2.62
CA TYR A 118 6.37 -2.36 -1.59
C TYR A 118 7.85 -2.61 -1.80
N GLN A 119 8.67 -1.61 -1.50
CA GLN A 119 10.06 -1.84 -1.12
C GLN A 119 10.12 -2.02 0.39
N THR A 120 10.75 -3.10 0.86
CA THR A 120 10.81 -3.46 2.29
C THR A 120 12.25 -3.76 2.72
N ASP A 121 12.57 -3.56 4.00
CA ASP A 121 13.81 -4.01 4.63
C ASP A 121 13.58 -5.17 5.61
N ASP A 122 14.58 -5.49 6.42
CA ASP A 122 14.57 -6.59 7.38
C ASP A 122 13.79 -6.30 8.68
N ARG A 123 13.30 -5.08 8.89
CA ARG A 123 12.52 -4.69 10.08
C ARG A 123 11.03 -4.95 9.92
N ALA A 124 10.56 -5.11 8.69
CA ALA A 124 9.15 -5.33 8.40
C ALA A 124 8.96 -6.59 7.56
N GLN A 125 7.98 -7.40 7.93
CA GLN A 125 7.56 -8.57 7.17
C GLN A 125 6.15 -8.35 6.60
N VAL A 126 5.99 -8.64 5.30
CA VAL A 126 4.69 -8.63 4.63
C VAL A 126 4.19 -10.06 4.49
N THR A 127 2.96 -10.32 4.94
CA THR A 127 2.32 -11.64 4.90
C THR A 127 0.94 -11.52 4.26
N ALA A 128 0.70 -12.27 3.18
CA ALA A 128 -0.63 -12.37 2.58
C ALA A 128 -1.56 -13.21 3.48
N LEU A 129 -2.73 -12.67 3.80
CA LEU A 129 -3.81 -13.36 4.52
C LEU A 129 -4.89 -13.86 3.54
N THR A 130 -5.09 -13.14 2.44
CA THR A 130 -5.90 -13.55 1.28
C THR A 130 -5.21 -13.00 0.04
N GLY A 131 -4.99 -13.83 -0.96
CA GLY A 131 -4.12 -13.50 -2.09
C GLY A 131 -2.79 -14.23 -2.06
N SER A 132 -1.87 -13.79 -2.89
CA SER A 132 -0.51 -14.36 -2.99
C SER A 132 0.55 -13.28 -2.79
N LEU A 133 1.61 -13.63 -2.09
CA LEU A 133 2.80 -12.78 -1.93
C LEU A 133 3.85 -13.19 -2.95
N ASN A 134 4.19 -12.26 -3.84
CA ASN A 134 5.25 -12.42 -4.83
C ASN A 134 6.47 -11.61 -4.37
N THR A 135 7.63 -12.26 -4.29
CA THR A 135 8.90 -11.56 -4.08
C THR A 135 9.54 -11.32 -5.45
N MET A 136 9.76 -10.06 -5.79
CA MET A 136 10.53 -9.70 -6.97
C MET A 136 11.99 -9.54 -6.56
N GLY A 137 12.90 -10.17 -7.32
CA GLY A 137 14.34 -9.96 -7.14
C GLY A 137 14.68 -8.47 -7.28
N PRO A 138 15.82 -8.01 -6.74
CA PRO A 138 16.29 -6.65 -7.00
C PRO A 138 16.39 -6.48 -8.52
N ASP A 139 15.68 -5.49 -9.07
CA ASP A 139 15.69 -5.22 -10.51
C ASP A 139 17.14 -5.12 -11.00
N GLU A 140 17.53 -5.98 -11.96
CA GLU A 140 18.86 -5.98 -12.57
C GLU A 140 19.12 -4.72 -13.43
N GLY A 141 18.16 -3.77 -13.50
CA GLY A 141 18.18 -2.64 -14.43
C GLY A 141 18.68 -1.28 -13.91
N THR A 142 18.76 -1.04 -12.60
CA THR A 142 19.18 0.28 -12.10
C THR A 142 20.70 0.33 -11.91
N THR A 143 21.38 1.03 -12.82
CA THR A 143 22.80 1.36 -12.69
C THR A 143 22.98 2.42 -11.61
N ASP A 144 23.80 2.03 -10.64
CA ASP A 144 24.14 2.72 -9.41
C ASP A 144 24.91 4.02 -9.68
N ASN A 145 24.60 5.04 -8.88
CA ASN A 145 25.50 6.17 -8.62
C ASN A 145 25.30 6.64 -7.18
N GLY A 146 25.68 5.79 -6.22
CA GLY A 146 26.31 6.28 -4.99
C GLY A 146 25.71 5.77 -3.68
N ALA A 147 26.60 5.10 -2.93
CA ALA A 147 26.60 4.88 -1.49
C ALA A 147 25.61 3.84 -0.93
N ASP A 148 26.12 2.62 -0.74
CA ASP A 148 25.78 1.64 0.32
C ASP A 148 24.29 1.31 0.55
N ASP A 149 23.43 1.60 -0.43
CA ASP A 149 22.02 1.24 -0.42
C ASP A 149 21.89 -0.20 -0.90
N LYS A 150 21.93 -1.17 0.03
CA LYS A 150 21.51 -2.54 -0.26
C LYS A 150 20.12 -2.45 -0.89
N LYS A 151 20.00 -2.71 -2.19
CA LYS A 151 18.72 -2.70 -2.92
C LYS A 151 17.67 -3.43 -2.07
N ARG A 152 16.71 -2.68 -1.54
CA ARG A 152 15.62 -3.23 -0.72
C ARG A 152 14.83 -4.23 -1.59
N PRO A 153 14.53 -5.44 -1.09
CA PRO A 153 13.67 -6.37 -1.83
C PRO A 153 12.32 -5.71 -2.11
N THR A 154 11.77 -6.03 -3.29
CA THR A 154 10.42 -5.62 -3.65
C THR A 154 9.48 -6.79 -3.44
N VAL A 155 8.39 -6.55 -2.71
CA VAL A 155 7.32 -7.54 -2.50
C VAL A 155 6.02 -7.01 -3.07
N ARG A 156 5.17 -7.90 -3.56
CA ARG A 156 3.84 -7.55 -4.06
C ARG A 156 2.81 -8.56 -3.58
N VAL A 157 1.76 -8.06 -2.93
CA VAL A 157 0.58 -8.84 -2.60
C VAL A 157 -0.43 -8.69 -3.73
N VAL A 158 -0.91 -9.79 -4.29
CA VAL A 158 -1.88 -9.82 -5.39
C VAL A 158 -3.12 -10.63 -5.00
N PRO A 159 -4.30 -10.39 -5.60
CA PRO A 159 -5.46 -11.28 -5.44
C PRO A 159 -5.14 -12.73 -5.86
N GLU A 160 -5.86 -13.72 -5.32
CA GLU A 160 -5.65 -15.15 -5.69
C GLU A 160 -5.91 -15.38 -7.18
N ASP A 161 -6.98 -14.77 -7.70
CA ASP A 161 -7.30 -14.78 -9.12
C ASP A 161 -6.59 -13.61 -9.82
N THR A 162 -5.28 -13.74 -10.00
CA THR A 162 -4.47 -12.76 -10.76
C THR A 162 -4.88 -12.63 -12.22
N VAL A 163 -5.65 -13.60 -12.72
CA VAL A 163 -6.04 -13.65 -14.11
C VAL A 163 -7.47 -13.13 -14.22
N ALA A 164 -7.61 -11.86 -14.58
CA ALA A 164 -8.85 -11.30 -15.13
C ALA A 164 -9.19 -11.90 -16.51
N ASN A 165 -8.97 -13.21 -16.73
CA ASN A 165 -9.38 -13.94 -17.93
C ASN A 165 -10.91 -14.07 -18.03
N GLY A 166 -11.66 -13.58 -17.05
CA GLY A 166 -13.09 -13.35 -17.18
C GLY A 166 -13.34 -12.07 -17.96
N SER A 167 -13.85 -12.19 -19.18
CA SER A 167 -14.38 -11.06 -19.94
C SER A 167 -15.58 -10.46 -19.19
N GLY A 168 -15.35 -9.51 -18.26
CA GLY A 168 -16.43 -8.88 -17.53
C GLY A 168 -16.00 -8.07 -16.30
N ALA A 169 -16.98 -7.33 -15.78
CA ALA A 169 -16.85 -6.60 -14.53
C ALA A 169 -16.70 -7.55 -13.34
N GLY A 170 -15.87 -7.18 -12.38
CA GLY A 170 -15.60 -7.99 -11.20
C GLY A 170 -15.17 -7.15 -10.00
N THR A 171 -15.08 -7.81 -8.85
CA THR A 171 -14.43 -7.27 -7.66
C THR A 171 -13.40 -8.29 -7.21
N GLN A 172 -12.16 -7.85 -7.10
CA GLN A 172 -11.07 -8.62 -6.51
C GLN A 172 -10.70 -8.02 -5.16
N ARG A 173 -10.41 -8.88 -4.18
CA ARG A 173 -10.03 -8.49 -2.81
C ARG A 173 -8.78 -9.25 -2.39
N TRP A 174 -7.87 -8.57 -1.72
CA TRP A 174 -6.69 -9.17 -1.10
C TRP A 174 -6.48 -8.52 0.25
N VAL A 175 -6.00 -9.33 1.18
CA VAL A 175 -5.79 -8.93 2.57
C VAL A 175 -4.39 -9.34 2.95
N TYR A 176 -3.65 -8.46 3.60
CA TYR A 176 -2.32 -8.75 4.09
C TYR A 176 -2.06 -8.04 5.41
N ARG A 177 -1.07 -8.52 6.14
CA ARG A 177 -0.50 -7.83 7.29
C ARG A 177 0.94 -7.39 7.00
N ILE A 178 1.31 -6.26 7.57
CA ILE A 178 2.71 -5.84 7.70
C ILE A 178 3.02 -5.80 9.19
N GLU A 179 4.03 -6.54 9.62
CA GLU A 179 4.43 -6.66 11.02
C GLU A 179 5.90 -6.31 11.23
N ALA A 180 6.24 -5.83 12.42
CA ALA A 180 7.63 -5.57 12.77
C ALA A 180 8.35 -6.87 13.18
N ASN A 181 9.59 -7.04 12.74
CA ASN A 181 10.47 -8.16 13.12
C ASN A 181 11.18 -7.95 14.47
#